data_AF-A0AA35WLH4-F1
#
_entry.id   AF-A0AA35WLH4-F1
#
_cell.length_a   1.000
_cell.length_b   1.000
_cell.length_c   1.000
_cell.angle_alpha   90.00
_cell.angle_beta   90.00
_cell.angle_gamma   90.00
#
_symmetry.space_group_name_H-M   'P 1'
#
loop_
_entity.id
_entity.type
_entity.pdbx_description
1 polymer ?
#
loop_
_entity_poly.entity_id
_entity_poly.type
_entity_poly.pdbx_seq_one_letter_code
_entity_poly.pdbx_strand_id
1 'polypeptide(L)'
;MELARECLTLWGYERVDELIWVKTNQLQRLIRTGRTGHWLNHGKEHCLVGVKGNLPVNRGIDVDVVVAEVRETSRKPDEVYGIIERLSPGTLKVELFGREHNCQPNWLTVGNQLQGVHLVEEDRAEKFLARYPNGEQDLFARKIVPSPAPLLPPR
;
A
#
# COMPACT_ATOMS: atom_id res chain seq x y z
N MET A 1 -8.91 -1.48 -16.61
CA MET A 1 -7.44 -1.55 -16.75
C MET A 1 -6.95 -0.35 -17.54
N GLU A 2 -7.53 -0.07 -18.71
CA GLU A 2 -7.16 1.10 -19.52
C GLU A 2 -7.29 2.44 -18.78
N LEU A 3 -8.40 2.69 -18.08
CA LEU A 3 -8.56 3.90 -17.29
C LEU A 3 -7.44 4.11 -16.25
N ALA A 4 -6.94 3.04 -15.63
CA ALA A 4 -5.85 3.16 -14.67
C ALA A 4 -4.53 3.54 -15.35
N ARG A 5 -4.31 3.09 -16.59
CA ARG A 5 -3.15 3.50 -17.40
C ARG A 5 -3.25 4.97 -17.80
N GLU A 6 -4.44 5.42 -18.19
CA GLU A 6 -4.71 6.85 -18.47
C GLU A 6 -4.46 7.73 -17.24
N CYS A 7 -4.90 7.30 -16.05
CA CYS A 7 -4.64 8.01 -14.80
C CYS A 7 -3.14 8.13 -14.49
N LEU A 8 -2.36 7.05 -14.66
CA LEU A 8 -0.90 7.09 -14.47
C LEU A 8 -0.26 8.15 -15.38
N THR A 9 -0.62 8.15 -16.67
CA THR A 9 -0.14 9.13 -17.64
C THR A 9 -0.55 10.55 -17.25
N LEU A 10 -1.80 10.77 -16.86
CA LEU A 10 -2.32 12.07 -16.44
C LEU A 10 -1.56 12.63 -15.22
N TRP A 11 -1.19 11.77 -14.28
CA TRP A 11 -0.42 12.15 -13.09
C TRP A 11 1.09 12.28 -13.35
N GLY A 12 1.52 12.03 -14.59
CA GLY A 12 2.91 12.16 -15.04
C GLY A 12 3.79 10.98 -14.61
N TYR A 13 3.22 9.80 -14.47
CA TYR A 13 3.96 8.55 -14.27
C TYR A 13 4.08 7.79 -15.60
N GLU A 14 5.26 7.21 -15.84
CA GLU A 14 5.48 6.23 -16.89
C GLU A 14 5.24 4.83 -16.32
N ARG A 15 4.39 4.02 -16.96
CA ARG A 15 4.18 2.62 -16.54
C ARG A 15 5.41 1.79 -16.92
N VAL A 16 6.06 1.21 -15.92
CA VAL A 16 7.29 0.41 -16.10
C VAL A 16 7.09 -1.07 -15.82
N ASP A 17 6.11 -1.44 -15.00
CA ASP A 17 5.87 -2.83 -14.62
C ASP A 17 4.39 -3.09 -14.28
N GLU A 18 4.03 -4.35 -14.07
CA GLU A 18 2.69 -4.80 -13.71
C GLU A 18 2.75 -6.01 -12.78
N LEU A 19 2.53 -5.78 -11.49
CA LEU A 19 2.48 -6.83 -10.48
C LEU A 19 1.14 -7.57 -10.54
N ILE A 20 1.18 -8.89 -10.59
CA ILE A 20 0.02 -9.77 -10.63
C ILE A 20 -0.15 -10.48 -9.30
N TRP A 21 -1.30 -10.27 -8.65
CA TRP A 21 -1.70 -11.08 -7.51
C TRP A 21 -2.57 -12.25 -7.96
N VAL A 22 -2.03 -13.46 -7.89
CA VAL A 22 -2.73 -14.72 -8.07
C VAL A 22 -3.42 -15.11 -6.76
N LYS A 23 -4.75 -15.28 -6.84
CA LYS A 23 -5.61 -15.50 -5.67
C LYS A 23 -5.70 -16.97 -5.33
N THR A 24 -5.24 -17.35 -4.14
CA THR A 24 -5.37 -18.71 -3.63
C THR A 24 -6.32 -18.79 -2.44
N ASN A 25 -6.81 -19.99 -2.15
CA ASN A 25 -7.45 -20.31 -0.88
C ASN A 25 -6.43 -20.92 0.10
N GLN A 26 -6.89 -21.26 1.32
CA GLN A 26 -6.06 -21.91 2.36
C GLN A 26 -5.40 -23.22 1.93
N LEU A 27 -5.93 -23.88 0.89
CA LEU A 27 -5.36 -25.11 0.31
C LEU A 27 -4.44 -24.82 -0.89
N GLN A 28 -4.03 -23.57 -1.07
CA GLN A 28 -3.21 -23.09 -2.19
C GLN A 28 -3.81 -23.39 -3.59
N ARG A 29 -5.13 -23.52 -3.67
CA ARG A 29 -5.85 -23.68 -4.93
C ARG A 29 -6.32 -22.32 -5.45
N LEU A 30 -6.30 -22.16 -6.77
CA LEU A 30 -6.76 -20.94 -7.43
C LEU A 30 -8.24 -20.67 -7.15
N ILE A 31 -8.53 -19.46 -6.70
CA ILE A 31 -9.90 -18.94 -6.60
C ILE A 31 -10.35 -18.51 -7.99
N ARG A 32 -11.58 -18.89 -8.35
CA ARG A 32 -12.19 -18.57 -9.64
C ARG A 32 -13.44 -17.74 -9.40
N THR A 33 -13.37 -16.45 -9.70
CA THR A 33 -14.52 -15.55 -9.59
C THR A 33 -15.14 -15.34 -10.96
N GLY A 34 -16.38 -15.80 -11.13
CA GLY A 34 -17.20 -15.46 -12.29
C GLY A 34 -17.72 -14.03 -12.20
N ARG A 35 -17.81 -13.33 -13.33
CA ARG A 35 -18.44 -12.02 -13.44
C ARG A 35 -19.32 -11.98 -14.68
N THR A 36 -20.49 -11.39 -14.56
CA THR A 36 -21.42 -11.20 -15.68
C THR A 36 -20.73 -10.47 -16.84
N GLY A 37 -20.89 -10.99 -18.06
CA GLY A 37 -20.28 -10.42 -19.26
C GLY A 37 -18.84 -10.83 -19.56
N HIS A 38 -18.24 -11.71 -18.73
CA HIS A 38 -16.91 -12.26 -19.00
C HIS A 38 -16.97 -13.71 -19.48
N TRP A 39 -16.17 -14.03 -20.49
CA TRP A 39 -16.02 -15.39 -21.03
C TRP A 39 -15.12 -16.29 -20.18
N LEU A 40 -14.21 -15.69 -19.40
CA LEU A 40 -13.25 -16.39 -18.56
C LEU A 40 -13.43 -15.97 -17.09
N ASN A 41 -13.26 -16.92 -16.17
CA ASN A 41 -13.23 -16.64 -14.74
C ASN A 41 -11.96 -15.88 -14.36
N HIS A 42 -12.06 -14.99 -13.37
CA HIS A 42 -10.95 -14.17 -12.90
C HIS A 42 -10.31 -14.84 -11.69
N GLY A 43 -9.01 -15.13 -11.78
CA GLY A 43 -8.22 -15.69 -10.68
C GLY A 43 -7.08 -14.78 -10.19
N LYS A 44 -7.03 -13.54 -10.68
CA LYS A 44 -5.98 -12.58 -10.35
C LYS A 44 -6.45 -11.15 -10.28
N GLU A 45 -5.71 -10.33 -9.57
CA GLU A 45 -5.78 -8.87 -9.60
C GLU A 45 -4.46 -8.29 -10.14
N HIS A 46 -4.54 -7.10 -10.72
CA HIS A 46 -3.41 -6.40 -11.34
C HIS A 46 -3.07 -5.15 -10.54
N CYS A 47 -1.79 -4.89 -10.32
CA CYS A 47 -1.25 -3.71 -9.69
C CYS A 47 -0.22 -3.07 -10.65
N LEU A 48 -0.59 -1.93 -11.24
CA LEU A 48 0.29 -1.23 -12.18
C LEU A 48 1.43 -0.53 -11.41
N VAL A 49 2.65 -0.63 -11.92
CA VAL A 49 3.82 0.05 -11.34
C VAL A 49 4.23 1.20 -12.26
N GLY A 50 4.21 2.41 -11.69
CA GLY A 50 4.59 3.64 -12.38
C GLY A 50 5.84 4.27 -11.79
N VAL A 51 6.68 4.86 -12.63
CA VAL A 51 7.85 5.66 -12.22
C VAL A 51 7.63 7.12 -12.60
N LYS A 52 8.12 8.05 -11.78
CA LYS A 52 8.14 9.47 -12.07
C LYS A 52 9.50 10.04 -11.72
N GLY A 53 10.15 10.69 -12.69
CA GLY A 53 11.54 11.15 -12.55
C GLY A 53 12.53 9.98 -12.56
N ASN A 54 13.73 10.23 -12.02
CA ASN A 54 14.81 9.25 -11.98
C ASN A 54 15.24 9.01 -10.52
N LEU A 55 14.69 7.95 -9.91
CA LEU A 55 14.94 7.59 -8.51
C LEU A 55 15.81 6.33 -8.43
N PRO A 56 16.85 6.31 -7.58
CA PRO A 56 17.59 5.09 -7.31
C PRO A 56 16.69 4.11 -6.54
N VAL A 57 16.43 2.95 -7.11
CA VAL A 57 15.64 1.87 -6.50
C VAL A 57 16.34 0.53 -6.71
N ASN A 58 16.11 -0.41 -5.79
CA ASN A 58 16.69 -1.74 -5.86
C ASN A 58 15.89 -2.62 -6.82
N ARG A 59 16.27 -2.62 -8.10
CA ARG A 59 15.57 -3.37 -9.16
C ARG A 59 15.96 -4.85 -9.15
N GLY A 60 15.01 -5.73 -9.48
CA GLY A 60 15.26 -7.15 -9.74
C GLY A 60 15.47 -8.02 -8.49
N ILE A 61 15.15 -7.53 -7.30
CA ILE A 61 15.15 -8.36 -6.07
C ILE A 61 13.92 -9.28 -6.04
N ASP A 62 12.75 -8.71 -6.31
CA ASP A 62 11.47 -9.43 -6.32
C ASP A 62 10.96 -9.65 -7.75
N VAL A 63 10.07 -10.63 -7.89
CA VAL A 63 9.34 -10.93 -9.13
C VAL A 63 8.01 -10.18 -9.20
N ASP A 64 7.44 -10.11 -10.39
CA ASP A 64 6.18 -9.43 -10.71
C ASP A 64 4.91 -10.26 -10.37
N VAL A 65 5.04 -11.40 -9.68
CA VAL A 65 3.93 -12.28 -9.32
C VAL A 65 3.88 -12.53 -7.82
N VAL A 66 2.73 -12.25 -7.21
CA VAL A 66 2.41 -12.60 -5.83
C VAL A 66 1.38 -13.71 -5.82
N VAL A 67 1.68 -14.83 -5.18
CA VAL A 67 0.72 -15.91 -4.91
C VAL A 67 0.36 -15.85 -3.44
N ALA A 68 -0.86 -15.43 -3.14
CA ALA A 68 -1.28 -15.20 -1.76
C ALA A 68 -2.77 -15.44 -1.56
N GLU A 69 -3.12 -15.81 -0.33
CA GLU A 69 -4.49 -16.15 0.05
C GLU A 69 -5.40 -14.93 0.04
N VAL A 70 -6.62 -15.11 -0.46
CA VAL A 70 -7.67 -14.08 -0.34
C VAL A 70 -8.18 -14.05 1.10
N ARG A 71 -8.23 -12.83 1.65
CA ARG A 71 -8.74 -12.55 3.00
C ARG A 71 -10.07 -11.80 2.91
N GLU A 72 -10.25 -10.73 3.68
CA GLU A 72 -11.45 -9.92 3.65
C GLU A 72 -11.64 -9.23 2.28
N THR A 73 -12.90 -8.97 1.92
CA THR A 73 -13.24 -8.32 0.66
C THR A 73 -12.45 -7.02 0.46
N SER A 74 -11.78 -6.93 -0.69
CA SER A 74 -10.92 -5.82 -1.14
C SER A 74 -9.54 -5.72 -0.48
N ARG A 75 -9.24 -6.53 0.56
CA ARG A 75 -7.91 -6.55 1.17
C ARG A 75 -6.88 -7.13 0.19
N LYS A 76 -5.80 -6.39 -0.01
CA LYS A 76 -4.66 -6.79 -0.84
C LYS A 76 -3.66 -7.63 -0.02
N PRO A 77 -2.82 -8.45 -0.67
CA PRO A 77 -1.83 -9.26 0.03
C PRO A 77 -0.78 -8.37 0.72
N ASP A 78 -0.46 -8.68 1.97
CA ASP A 78 0.50 -7.91 2.77
C ASP A 78 1.94 -8.03 2.19
N GLU A 79 2.19 -9.06 1.38
CA GLU A 79 3.45 -9.30 0.67
C GLU A 79 3.88 -8.11 -0.20
N VAL A 80 2.92 -7.31 -0.70
CA VAL A 80 3.17 -6.09 -1.48
C VAL A 80 3.98 -5.08 -0.68
N TYR A 81 3.74 -4.94 0.63
CA TYR A 81 4.52 -4.04 1.48
C TYR A 81 5.99 -4.45 1.54
N GLY A 82 6.26 -5.76 1.64
CA GLY A 82 7.62 -6.30 1.64
C GLY A 82 8.37 -6.07 0.33
N ILE A 83 7.67 -6.24 -0.81
CA ILE A 83 8.24 -5.97 -2.14
C ILE A 83 8.60 -4.48 -2.25
N ILE A 84 7.70 -3.58 -1.87
CA ILE A 84 7.94 -2.13 -1.92
C ILE A 84 9.07 -1.72 -0.97
N GLU A 85 9.15 -2.32 0.22
CA GLU A 85 10.23 -2.05 1.19
C GLU A 85 11.59 -2.51 0.67
N ARG A 86 11.70 -3.69 0.04
CA ARG A 86 12.96 -4.15 -0.57
C ARG A 86 13.35 -3.30 -1.78
N LEU A 87 12.38 -2.85 -2.57
CA LEU A 87 12.58 -1.94 -3.69
C LEU A 87 13.12 -0.57 -3.23
N SER A 88 12.64 -0.05 -2.10
CA SER A 88 13.03 1.24 -1.54
C SER A 88 13.05 1.21 0.00
N PRO A 89 14.16 0.73 0.60
CA PRO A 89 14.24 0.50 2.04
C PRO A 89 14.36 1.80 2.83
N GLY A 90 13.67 1.87 3.98
CA GLY A 90 13.75 2.99 4.92
C GLY A 90 13.17 4.31 4.42
N THR A 91 12.59 4.34 3.22
CA THR A 91 11.95 5.54 2.66
C THR A 91 10.54 5.73 3.18
N LEU A 92 10.10 6.99 3.21
CA LEU A 92 8.74 7.36 3.56
C LEU A 92 7.80 7.03 2.40
N LYS A 93 6.75 6.27 2.70
CA LYS A 93 5.78 5.77 1.74
C LYS A 93 4.39 6.31 2.08
N VAL A 94 3.49 6.31 1.11
CA VAL A 94 2.11 6.74 1.30
C VAL A 94 1.16 5.71 0.71
N GLU A 95 0.13 5.35 1.47
CA GLU A 95 -0.97 4.52 1.00
C GLU A 95 -2.26 5.33 1.01
N LEU A 96 -2.90 5.41 -0.15
CA LEU A 96 -4.19 6.06 -0.31
C LEU A 96 -5.30 5.01 -0.29
N PHE A 97 -6.43 5.38 0.31
CA PHE A 97 -7.61 4.52 0.51
C PHE A 97 -7.38 3.33 1.45
N GLY A 98 -6.36 3.42 2.31
CA GLY A 98 -6.05 2.41 3.31
C GLY A 98 -7.07 2.37 4.47
N ARG A 99 -7.12 1.22 5.15
CA ARG A 99 -7.90 0.95 6.36
C ARG A 99 -6.94 0.68 7.53
N GLU A 100 -7.47 0.45 8.73
CA GLU A 100 -6.65 0.22 9.93
C GLU A 100 -5.64 -0.94 9.77
N HIS A 101 -6.02 -2.02 9.08
CA HIS A 101 -5.12 -3.15 8.84
C HIS A 101 -4.01 -2.86 7.82
N ASN A 102 -4.06 -1.72 7.12
CA ASN A 102 -3.04 -1.27 6.18
C ASN A 102 -1.97 -0.39 6.84
N CYS A 103 -2.14 -0.01 8.11
CA CYS A 103 -1.15 0.80 8.83
C CYS A 103 0.15 0.01 9.00
N GLN A 104 1.25 0.54 8.48
CA GLN A 104 2.57 -0.09 8.50
C GLN A 104 3.66 0.93 8.92
N PRO A 105 4.77 0.49 9.52
CA PRO A 105 5.92 1.36 9.79
C PRO A 105 6.44 2.00 8.50
N ASN A 106 6.86 3.27 8.56
CA ASN A 106 7.31 4.07 7.40
C ASN A 106 6.23 4.39 6.35
N TRP A 107 4.96 4.04 6.59
CA TRP A 107 3.84 4.38 5.72
C TRP A 107 2.95 5.47 6.34
N LEU A 108 2.58 6.46 5.53
CA LEU A 108 1.47 7.36 5.80
C LEU A 108 0.21 6.77 5.17
N THR A 109 -0.71 6.25 5.98
CA THR A 109 -1.97 5.69 5.51
C THR A 109 -3.06 6.76 5.56
N VAL A 110 -3.71 7.02 4.42
CA VAL A 110 -4.80 8.00 4.29
C VAL A 110 -6.04 7.30 3.76
N GLY A 111 -7.13 7.37 4.51
CA GLY A 111 -8.40 6.76 4.12
C GLY A 111 -9.56 7.26 4.95
N ASN A 112 -10.77 7.21 4.39
CA ASN A 112 -11.99 7.66 5.04
C ASN A 112 -12.58 6.63 6.03
N GLN A 113 -12.00 5.44 6.12
CA GLN A 113 -12.40 4.38 7.07
C GLN A 113 -11.40 4.24 8.23
N LEU A 114 -10.48 5.20 8.37
CA LEU A 114 -9.57 5.28 9.51
C LEU A 114 -10.25 6.02 10.67
N GLN A 115 -9.92 5.62 11.89
CA GLN A 115 -10.38 6.30 13.10
C GLN A 115 -9.49 7.52 13.39
N GLY A 116 -9.79 8.62 12.70
CA GLY A 116 -9.21 9.92 12.94
C GLY A 116 -7.76 10.08 12.47
N VAL A 117 -6.98 10.90 13.19
CA VAL A 117 -5.65 11.37 12.76
C VAL A 117 -4.61 10.99 13.80
N HIS A 118 -3.60 10.22 13.39
CA HIS A 118 -2.48 9.83 14.23
C HIS A 118 -1.16 10.16 13.52
N LEU A 119 -0.52 11.25 13.94
CA LEU A 119 0.75 11.71 13.41
C LEU A 119 1.81 11.67 14.51
N VAL A 120 2.85 10.88 14.32
CA VAL A 120 3.95 10.71 15.29
C VAL A 120 5.10 11.68 15.00
N GLU A 121 5.37 11.97 13.73
CA GLU A 121 6.44 12.87 13.31
C GLU A 121 6.08 14.32 13.65
N GLU A 122 6.87 14.95 14.53
CA GLU A 122 6.64 16.31 15.03
C GLU A 122 6.47 17.32 13.89
N ASP A 123 7.41 17.36 12.96
CA ASP A 123 7.37 18.24 11.78
C ASP A 123 6.07 18.12 10.96
N ARG A 124 5.50 16.92 10.88
CA ARG A 124 4.25 16.67 10.12
C ARG A 124 3.04 17.09 10.93
N ALA A 125 3.04 16.79 12.23
CA ALA A 125 1.99 17.20 13.14
C ALA A 125 1.88 18.74 13.20
N GLU A 126 3.01 19.44 13.32
CA GLU A 126 3.05 20.90 13.31
C GLU A 126 2.49 21.50 12.01
N LYS A 127 2.95 21.00 10.85
CA LYS A 127 2.44 21.45 9.54
C LYS A 127 0.94 21.18 9.39
N PHE A 128 0.47 20.04 9.89
CA PHE A 128 -0.94 19.67 9.85
C PHE A 128 -1.77 20.64 10.69
N LEU A 129 -1.38 20.90 11.94
CA LEU A 129 -2.07 21.81 12.84
C LEU A 129 -2.06 23.25 12.33
N ALA A 130 -0.93 23.72 11.78
CA ALA A 130 -0.85 25.04 11.17
C ALA A 130 -1.79 25.19 9.96
N ARG A 131 -1.99 24.12 9.18
CA ARG A 131 -2.87 24.13 8.00
C ARG A 131 -4.34 23.94 8.34
N TYR A 132 -4.63 23.13 9.36
CA TYR A 132 -5.97 22.73 9.79
C TYR A 132 -6.18 23.01 11.28
N PRO A 133 -6.21 24.29 11.70
CA PRO A 133 -6.29 24.65 13.12
C PRO A 133 -7.59 24.17 13.79
N ASN A 134 -8.66 23.99 13.02
CA ASN A 134 -9.97 23.52 13.51
C ASN A 134 -10.26 22.04 13.18
N GLY A 135 -9.31 21.29 12.63
CA GLY A 135 -9.48 19.84 12.44
C GLY A 135 -9.61 19.18 13.82
N GLU A 136 -10.47 18.17 13.96
CA GLU A 136 -10.78 17.47 15.23
C GLU A 136 -9.50 17.17 16.03
N GLN A 137 -9.16 18.07 16.95
CA GLN A 137 -7.90 18.05 17.71
C GLN A 137 -7.89 16.91 18.75
N ASP A 138 -9.05 16.31 19.03
CA ASP A 138 -9.26 15.24 20.01
C ASP A 138 -8.52 13.93 19.67
N LEU A 139 -7.97 13.81 18.47
CA LEU A 139 -7.27 12.59 18.00
C LEU A 139 -5.78 12.56 18.32
N PHE A 140 -5.17 13.69 18.70
CA PHE A 140 -3.78 13.76 19.17
C PHE A 140 -3.59 13.23 20.59
N ALA A 141 -4.68 12.92 21.32
CA ALA A 141 -4.63 12.54 22.73
C ALA A 141 -4.30 11.05 23.00
N ARG A 142 -3.91 10.27 21.98
CA ARG A 142 -3.29 8.95 22.22
C ARG A 142 -1.78 9.10 22.17
N LYS A 143 -1.23 9.33 23.37
CA LYS A 143 0.17 9.18 23.80
C LYS A 143 1.09 8.63 22.73
N ILE A 144 2.18 9.36 22.48
CA ILE A 144 3.45 8.85 21.97
C ILE A 144 3.72 7.49 22.61
N VAL A 145 3.37 6.41 21.92
CA VAL A 145 3.83 5.07 22.28
C VAL A 145 5.15 4.94 21.51
N PRO A 146 6.29 4.76 22.20
CA PRO A 146 7.55 4.56 21.51
C PRO A 146 7.42 3.37 20.56
N SER A 147 7.78 3.59 19.29
CA SER A 147 7.86 2.53 18.28
C SER A 147 8.68 1.36 18.83
N PRO A 148 8.20 0.10 18.74
CA PRO A 148 9.03 -1.04 19.08
C PRO A 148 10.25 -1.04 18.15
N ALA A 149 11.44 -1.16 18.74
CA ALA A 149 12.71 -1.13 18.02
C ALA A 149 12.69 -2.12 16.84
N PRO A 150 13.24 -1.74 15.67
CA PRO A 150 13.31 -2.65 14.53
C PRO A 150 14.08 -3.91 14.94
N LEU A 151 13.44 -5.07 14.79
CA LEU A 151 14.08 -6.37 14.97
C LEU A 151 15.16 -6.50 13.89
N LEU A 152 16.41 -6.24 14.26
CA LEU A 152 17.56 -6.59 13.44
C LEU A 152 17.57 -8.12 13.26
N PRO A 153 17.81 -8.65 12.05
CA PRO A 153 17.99 -10.08 11.87
C PRO A 153 19.21 -10.56 12.69
N PRO A 154 19.15 -11.76 13.29
CA PRO A 154 20.29 -12.32 14.02
C PRO A 154 21.50 -12.46 13.09
N ARG A 155 22.68 -12.09 13.62
CA ARG A 155 23.98 -12.25 12.95
C ARG A 155 24.31 -13.72 12.70
#